data_AF-A0A4S4AEU7-F1
#
_entry.id   AF-A0A4S4AEU7-F1
#
_cell.length_a   1.000
_cell.length_b   1.000
_cell.length_c   1.000
_cell.angle_alpha   90.00
_cell.angle_beta   90.00
_cell.angle_gamma   90.00
#
_symmetry.space_group_name_H-M   'P 1'
#
loop_
_entity.id
_entity.type
_entity.pdbx_description
1 polymer ?
#
loop_
_entity_poly.entity_id
_entity_poly.type
_entity_poly.pdbx_seq_one_letter_code
_entity_poly.pdbx_strand_id
1 'polypeptide(L)' 'MCFFDSPIARCEKVHEMVLLDETQQECAREHHCPPGRICPLEGCFTEVSGLDAEHVEEFQATHHAP' A
#
# COMPACT_ATOMS: atom_id res chain seq x y z
N MET A 1 -20.27 4.05 -10.63
CA MET A 1 -19.69 3.43 -9.43
C MET A 1 -18.23 3.17 -9.71
N CYS A 2 -17.32 3.89 -9.04
CA CYS A 2 -15.93 3.46 -8.97
C CYS A 2 -15.89 2.35 -7.91
N PHE A 3 -15.63 1.12 -8.34
CA PHE A 3 -15.34 0.03 -7.42
C PHE A 3 -13.95 0.32 -6.85
N PHE A 4 -13.88 0.53 -5.55
CA PHE A 4 -12.60 0.63 -4.84
C PHE A 4 -12.09 -0.80 -4.71
N ASP A 5 -11.30 -1.24 -5.68
CA ASP A 5 -10.68 -2.58 -5.69
C ASP A 5 -9.38 -2.61 -4.87
N SER A 6 -8.96 -1.47 -4.33
CA SER A 6 -7.77 -1.39 -3.50
C SER A 6 -7.93 -2.28 -2.26
N PRO A 7 -7.00 -3.20 -2.01
CA PRO A 7 -7.03 -4.05 -0.83
C PRO A 7 -7.00 -3.20 0.44
N ILE A 8 -7.90 -3.49 1.38
CA ILE A 8 -7.99 -2.79 2.67
C ILE A 8 -7.90 -3.80 3.81
N ALA A 9 -7.20 -3.43 4.89
CA ALA A 9 -7.10 -4.25 6.09
C ALA A 9 -7.28 -3.41 7.35
N ARG A 10 -7.69 -4.06 8.44
CA ARG A 10 -7.81 -3.40 9.74
C ARG A 10 -6.45 -3.45 10.44
N CYS A 11 -5.89 -2.29 10.75
CA CYS A 11 -4.66 -2.20 11.55
C CYS A 11 -4.98 -2.24 13.04
N GLU A 12 -4.52 -3.27 13.76
CA GLU A 12 -4.72 -3.40 15.22
C GLU A 12 -3.87 -2.43 16.05
N LYS A 13 -2.98 -1.64 15.44
CA LYS A 13 -2.21 -0.61 16.17
C LYS A 13 -2.94 0.71 16.26
N VAL A 14 -3.59 1.12 15.18
CA VAL A 14 -4.33 2.39 15.10
C VAL A 14 -5.84 2.17 15.18
N HIS A 15 -6.30 0.91 15.13
CA HIS A 15 -7.70 0.50 15.18
C HIS A 15 -8.55 1.03 14.02
N GLU A 16 -7.89 1.38 12.90
CA GLU A 16 -8.50 1.94 11.70
C GLU A 16 -8.32 1.01 10.50
N MET A 17 -9.10 1.28 9.46
CA MET A 17 -8.92 0.66 8.14
C MET A 17 -7.77 1.37 7.43
N VAL A 18 -6.80 0.61 6.95
CA VAL A 18 -5.65 1.10 6.18
C VAL A 18 -5.72 0.58 4.76
N LEU A 19 -5.27 1.37 3.79
CA LEU A 19 -5.14 0.89 2.41
C LEU A 19 -3.85 0.08 2.33
N LEU A 20 -3.89 -1.04 1.63
CA LEU A 20 -2.72 -1.88 1.35
C LEU A 20 -2.13 -1.60 -0.03
N ASP A 21 -2.85 -0.81 -0.82
CA ASP A 21 -2.44 -0.31 -2.14
C ASP A 21 -1.49 0.91 -2.06
N GLU A 22 -1.18 1.36 -0.85
CA GLU A 22 -0.16 2.35 -0.56
C GLU A 22 1.12 1.69 -0.02
N THR A 23 2.24 2.40 -0.08
CA THR A 23 3.47 1.93 0.55
C THR A 23 3.36 1.94 2.07
N GLN A 24 4.07 1.02 2.74
CA GLN A 24 4.14 0.99 4.21
C GLN A 24 4.58 2.34 4.80
N GLN A 25 5.45 3.08 4.10
CA GLN A 25 5.93 4.38 4.53
C GLN A 25 4.85 5.46 4.48
N GLU A 26 3.96 5.41 3.49
CA GLU A 26 2.82 6.33 3.38
C GLU A 26 1.79 6.04 4.48
N CYS A 27 1.43 4.77 4.68
CA CYS A 27 0.53 4.39 5.75
C CYS A 27 1.09 4.79 7.13
N ALA A 28 2.40 4.60 7.33
CA ALA A 28 3.06 5.02 8.56
C ALA A 28 3.05 6.54 8.77
N ARG A 29 3.11 7.34 7.70
CA ARG A 29 2.99 8.81 7.77
C ARG A 29 1.55 9.24 8.03
N GLU A 30 0.58 8.66 7.33
CA GLU A 30 -0.84 9.00 7.50
C GLU A 30 -1.35 8.66 8.90
N HIS A 31 -1.05 7.46 9.37
CA HIS A 31 -1.50 6.97 10.67
C HIS A 31 -0.53 7.25 11.83
N HIS A 32 0.54 8.00 11.56
CA HIS A 32 1.55 8.39 12.56
C HIS A 32 2.11 7.17 13.32
N CYS A 33 2.38 6.08 12.59
CA CYS A 33 2.90 4.86 13.18
C CYS A 33 4.25 5.13 13.88
N PRO A 34 4.44 4.62 15.10
CA PRO A 34 5.66 4.85 15.87
C PRO A 34 6.90 4.24 15.18
N PRO A 35 8.00 4.99 15.05
CA PRO A 35 9.23 4.48 14.43
C PRO A 35 9.83 3.33 15.26
N GLY A 36 10.32 2.29 14.58
CA GLY A 36 10.99 1.15 15.22
C GLY A 36 10.07 0.01 15.70
N ARG A 37 8.78 0.02 15.35
CA ARG A 37 7.88 -1.12 15.55
C ARG A 37 7.76 -1.93 14.25
N ILE A 38 7.73 -3.25 14.38
CA ILE A 38 7.38 -4.15 13.29
C ILE A 38 5.89 -3.95 12.97
N CYS A 39 5.58 -3.59 11.72
CA CYS A 39 4.20 -3.45 11.29
C CYS A 39 3.59 -4.85 11.09
N PRO A 40 2.42 -5.16 11.69
CA PRO A 40 1.78 -6.46 11.50
C PRO A 40 1.34 -6.70 10.04
N LEU A 41 1.28 -5.63 9.23
CA LEU A 41 0.87 -5.64 7.84
C LEU A 41 2.06 -5.40 6.88
N GLU A 42 3.33 -5.46 7.34
CA GLU A 42 4.47 -5.08 6.47
C GLU A 42 4.54 -5.84 5.15
N GLY A 43 4.12 -7.11 5.13
CA GLY A 43 4.07 -7.95 3.93
C GLY A 43 2.77 -7.86 3.13
N CYS A 44 1.86 -6.96 3.51
CA CYS A 44 0.59 -6.75 2.82
C CYS A 44 0.57 -5.47 1.97
N PHE A 45 1.49 -4.53 2.22
CA PHE A 45 1.59 -3.29 1.45
C PHE A 45 2.28 -3.52 0.11
N THR A 46 1.93 -2.71 -0.89
CA THR A 46 2.65 -2.65 -2.16
C THR A 46 3.99 -1.91 -2.04
N GLU A 47 4.93 -2.21 -2.93
CA GLU A 47 6.19 -1.49 -3.06
C GLU A 47 6.01 -0.12 -3.75
N VAL A 48 4.95 0.03 -4.56
CA VAL A 48 4.64 1.25 -5.31
C VAL A 48 3.17 1.59 -5.14
N SER A 49 2.88 2.75 -4.56
CA SER A 49 1.51 3.19 -4.33
C SER A 49 0.70 3.31 -5.61
N GLY A 50 -0.51 2.74 -5.60
CA GLY A 50 -1.41 2.70 -6.74
C GLY A 50 -1.10 1.61 -7.77
N LEU A 51 -0.17 0.71 -7.47
CA LEU A 51 0.09 -0.51 -8.24
C LEU A 51 -0.11 -1.71 -7.34
N ASP A 52 -1.10 -2.53 -7.66
CA ASP A 52 -1.17 -3.88 -7.11
C ASP A 52 0.00 -4.72 -7.65
N ALA A 53 0.43 -5.72 -6.87
CA ALA A 53 1.59 -6.56 -7.19
C ALA A 53 1.47 -7.30 -8.54
N GLU A 54 0.24 -7.47 -9.05
CA GLU A 54 -0.05 -8.14 -10.31
C GLU A 54 0.11 -7.20 -11.52
N HIS A 55 -0.10 -5.88 -11.35
CA HIS A 55 0.09 -4.87 -12.39
C HIS A 55 1.46 -4.16 -12.36
N VAL A 56 2.37 -4.48 -11.43
CA VAL A 56 3.73 -3.89 -11.39
C VAL A 56 4.50 -4.16 -12.70
N GLU A 57 4.34 -5.33 -13.31
CA GLU A 57 5.02 -5.69 -14.57
C GLU A 57 4.48 -4.89 -15.77
N GLU A 58 3.20 -4.51 -15.75
CA GLU A 58 2.53 -3.84 -16.87
C GLU A 58 2.81 -2.33 -16.90
N PHE A 59 3.02 -1.71 -15.74
CA PHE A 59 3.38 -0.29 -15.61
C PHE A 59 4.84 -0.01 -16.02
N GLN A 60 5.74 -0.97 -15.83
CA GLN A 60 7.14 -0.82 -16.27
C GLN A 60 7.30 -0.91 -17.80
N ALA A 61 6.39 -1.62 -18.49
CA ALA A 61 6.42 -1.75 -19.94
C ALA A 61 5.93 -0.48 -20.69
N THR A 62 5.12 0.37 -20.06
CA THR A 62 4.55 1.57 -20.71
C THR A 62 5.42 2.82 -20.61
N HIS A 63 6.44 2.82 -19.74
CA HIS A 63 7.35 3.97 -19.57
C HIS A 63 8.69 3.85 -20.32
N HIS A 64 8.84 2.83 -21.19
CA HIS A 64 9.98 2.69 -22.11
C HIS A 64 9.53 2.76 -23.57
N ALA A 65 9.26 3.99 -24.04
CA ALA A 65 9.22 4.29 -25.47
C ALA A 65 10.09 5.53 -25.74
N PRO A 66 11.21 5.39 -26.49
CA PRO A 66 11.89 6.54 -27.09
C PRO A 66 11.09 7.14 -28.27
#